data_AF-A0A927NZV3-F1
#
_entry.id   AF-A0A927NZV3-F1
#
_cell.length_a   1.000
_cell.length_b   1.000
_cell.length_c   1.000
_cell.angle_alpha   90.00
_cell.angle_beta   90.00
_cell.angle_gamma   90.00
#
_symmetry.space_group_name_H-M   'P 1'
#
loop_
_entity.id
_entity.type
_entity.pdbx_description
1 polymer ?
#
loop_
_entity_poly.entity_id
_entity_poly.type
_entity_poly.pdbx_seq_one_letter_code
_entity_poly.pdbx_strand_id
1 'polypeptide(L)'
;CGARMYNHRHMGRTDNYQCSSYIRTMRRSNKVCKSHYISTKALQTLILETIRNASRYAIENEEAFIQQVRQASQVQHELGAKELKRKVNAAKRRIAELDTLIRKLYESYALGKLPEKRFEVLSAEYEKEQAELEKQLSEYEQSLQAYEADCVNVDRFMELAQRYTDFSELTAVMINEFIEKIIVHAPDKSSGERVQEVEIYLNFIGKFDAPMPELTEAEMAEQEKLRKKRAANRKSSWKYAEKKRQAKRQQLQEQVAAQETA
;
A
#
# COMPACT_ATOMS: atom_id res chain seq x y z
N CYS A 1 3.50 5.56 6.51
CA CYS A 1 4.96 5.34 6.65
C CYS A 1 5.51 4.27 5.70
N GLY A 2 4.69 3.65 4.83
CA GLY A 2 5.16 2.65 3.85
C GLY A 2 5.56 1.29 4.43
N ALA A 3 5.50 1.10 5.74
CA ALA A 3 5.91 -0.15 6.38
C ALA A 3 4.78 -1.18 6.43
N ARG A 4 5.15 -2.46 6.36
CA ARG A 4 4.20 -3.59 6.43
C ARG A 4 3.42 -3.61 7.75
N MET A 5 2.20 -4.11 7.71
CA MET A 5 1.39 -4.39 8.90
C MET A 5 1.46 -5.87 9.24
N TYR A 6 1.50 -6.21 10.53
CA TYR A 6 1.49 -7.59 11.00
C TYR A 6 0.23 -7.87 11.81
N ASN A 7 -0.30 -9.09 11.68
CA ASN A 7 -1.43 -9.53 12.47
C ASN A 7 -0.98 -9.85 13.90
N HIS A 8 -1.64 -9.25 14.88
CA HIS A 8 -1.43 -9.55 16.28
C HIS A 8 -2.68 -10.25 16.83
N ARG A 9 -2.50 -11.53 17.19
CA ARG A 9 -3.54 -12.33 17.84
C ARG A 9 -3.52 -12.12 19.33
N HIS A 10 -4.68 -11.83 19.89
CA HIS A 10 -4.85 -11.65 21.33
C HIS A 10 -5.82 -12.70 21.85
N MET A 11 -5.37 -13.56 22.77
CA MET A 11 -6.24 -14.54 23.45
C MET A 11 -7.46 -13.82 24.05
N GLY A 12 -8.65 -14.15 23.53
CA GLY A 12 -9.93 -13.58 23.99
C GLY A 12 -10.27 -12.16 23.51
N ARG A 13 -9.53 -11.57 22.57
CA ARG A 13 -9.86 -10.28 21.93
C ARG A 13 -9.85 -10.40 20.40
N THR A 14 -10.45 -9.42 19.72
CA THR A 14 -10.44 -9.36 18.26
C THR A 14 -9.02 -9.16 17.72
N ASP A 15 -8.63 -9.97 16.76
CA ASP A 15 -7.35 -9.87 16.04
C ASP A 15 -7.28 -8.57 15.24
N ASN A 16 -6.09 -7.94 15.22
CA ASN A 16 -5.86 -6.70 14.48
C ASN A 16 -4.52 -6.70 13.77
N TYR A 17 -4.49 -6.14 12.56
CA TYR A 17 -3.26 -5.76 11.89
C TYR A 17 -2.75 -4.45 12.46
N GLN A 18 -1.46 -4.37 12.79
CA GLN A 18 -0.82 -3.17 13.32
C GLN A 18 0.42 -2.78 12.52
N CYS A 19 0.67 -1.48 12.40
CA CYS A 19 1.85 -0.97 11.71
C CYS A 19 3.15 -1.41 12.42
N SER A 20 4.03 -2.10 11.70
CA SER A 20 5.30 -2.60 12.24
C SER A 20 6.21 -1.48 12.76
N SER A 21 6.34 -0.38 12.02
CA SER A 21 7.15 0.77 12.44
C SER A 21 6.66 1.39 13.73
N TYR A 22 5.33 1.48 13.93
CA TYR A 22 4.78 1.95 15.20
C TYR A 22 5.13 0.99 16.34
N ILE A 23 4.86 -0.31 16.18
CA ILE A 23 5.09 -1.30 17.24
C ILE A 23 6.56 -1.37 17.66
N ARG A 24 7.48 -1.28 16.70
CA ARG A 24 8.93 -1.30 16.98
C ARG A 24 9.44 -0.03 17.67
N THR A 25 8.79 1.11 17.44
CA THR A 25 9.26 2.41 17.93
C THR A 25 8.41 2.98 19.08
N MET A 26 7.29 2.34 19.45
CA MET A 26 6.36 2.88 20.45
C MET A 26 6.97 3.13 21.83
N ARG A 27 8.01 2.37 22.21
CA ARG A 27 8.75 2.52 23.48
C ARG A 27 9.94 3.48 23.39
N ARG A 28 10.25 3.99 22.20
CA ARG A 28 11.36 4.92 21.95
C ARG A 28 10.84 6.35 21.99
N SER A 29 11.73 7.29 22.31
CA SER A 29 11.44 8.73 22.28
C SER A 29 11.15 9.23 20.86
N ASN A 30 11.90 8.73 19.86
CA ASN A 30 11.71 9.08 18.46
C ASN A 30 10.74 8.10 17.76
N LYS A 31 9.45 8.43 17.79
CA LYS A 31 8.38 7.62 17.17
C LYS A 31 8.29 7.93 15.67
N VAL A 32 8.52 6.91 14.83
CA VAL A 32 8.50 7.05 13.37
C VAL A 32 7.08 7.08 12.81
N CYS A 33 6.10 6.56 13.55
CA CYS A 33 4.72 6.43 13.08
C CYS A 33 3.71 6.57 14.22
N LYS A 34 2.42 6.76 13.89
CA LYS A 34 1.32 6.80 14.86
C LYS A 34 0.71 5.39 15.03
N SER A 35 -0.12 5.23 16.06
CA SER A 35 -0.84 3.96 16.31
C SER A 35 -1.89 3.73 15.22
N HIS A 36 -1.52 3.00 14.18
CA HIS A 36 -2.41 2.55 13.11
C HIS A 36 -2.71 1.07 13.30
N TYR A 37 -4.00 0.73 13.32
CA TYR A 37 -4.46 -0.64 13.34
C TYR A 37 -5.75 -0.78 12.54
N ILE A 38 -6.02 -1.96 12.02
CA ILE A 38 -7.31 -2.34 11.43
C ILE A 38 -7.68 -3.73 11.95
N SER A 39 -8.95 -3.96 12.28
CA SER A 39 -9.36 -5.28 12.75
C SER A 39 -9.39 -6.27 11.61
N THR A 40 -8.99 -7.52 11.89
CA THR A 40 -8.98 -8.60 10.89
C THR A 40 -10.38 -8.78 10.30
N LYS A 41 -11.42 -8.74 11.16
CA LYS A 41 -12.81 -8.87 10.73
C LYS A 41 -13.22 -7.75 9.76
N ALA A 42 -12.91 -6.50 10.07
CA ALA A 42 -13.27 -5.39 9.18
C ALA A 42 -12.53 -5.50 7.85
N LEU A 43 -11.25 -5.87 7.87
CA LEU A 43 -10.46 -6.06 6.66
C LEU A 43 -11.03 -7.20 5.80
N GLN A 44 -11.36 -8.35 6.39
CA GLN A 44 -11.96 -9.48 5.67
C GLN A 44 -13.30 -9.12 5.06
N THR A 45 -14.16 -8.38 5.78
CA THR A 45 -15.44 -7.90 5.24
C THR A 45 -15.23 -6.97 4.04
N LEU A 46 -14.33 -5.99 4.15
CA LEU A 46 -14.03 -5.07 3.04
C LEU A 46 -13.50 -5.79 1.80
N ILE A 47 -12.59 -6.75 1.99
CA ILE A 47 -12.06 -7.56 0.90
C ILE A 47 -13.17 -8.35 0.21
N LEU A 48 -14.00 -9.02 0.99
CA LEU A 48 -15.07 -9.85 0.48
C LEU A 48 -16.11 -9.02 -0.28
N GLU A 49 -16.51 -7.86 0.25
CA GLU A 49 -17.41 -6.93 -0.44
C GLU A 49 -16.79 -6.41 -1.75
N THR A 50 -15.51 -6.06 -1.73
CA THR A 50 -14.80 -5.56 -2.92
C THR A 50 -14.74 -6.62 -4.01
N ILE A 51 -14.33 -7.85 -3.69
CA ILE A 51 -14.24 -8.95 -4.67
C ILE A 51 -15.64 -9.28 -5.20
N ARG A 52 -16.66 -9.38 -4.34
CA ARG A 52 -18.03 -9.67 -4.80
C ARG A 52 -18.57 -8.60 -5.72
N ASN A 53 -18.36 -7.32 -5.39
CA ASN A 53 -18.84 -6.22 -6.22
C ASN A 53 -18.09 -6.17 -7.55
N ALA A 54 -16.77 -6.36 -7.54
CA ALA A 54 -15.96 -6.42 -8.75
C ALA A 54 -16.35 -7.61 -9.64
N SER A 55 -16.48 -8.81 -9.07
CA SER A 55 -16.89 -10.02 -9.81
C SER A 55 -18.31 -9.89 -10.38
N ARG A 56 -19.27 -9.36 -9.60
CA ARG A 56 -20.64 -9.13 -10.08
C ARG A 56 -20.66 -8.15 -11.24
N TYR A 57 -19.97 -7.02 -11.09
CA TYR A 57 -19.92 -6.00 -12.15
C TYR A 57 -19.24 -6.53 -13.42
N ALA A 58 -18.16 -7.30 -13.26
CA ALA A 58 -17.46 -7.92 -14.38
C ALA A 58 -18.36 -8.89 -15.16
N ILE A 59 -19.22 -9.66 -14.47
CA ILE A 59 -20.15 -10.62 -15.09
C ILE A 59 -21.36 -9.92 -15.71
N GLU A 60 -21.94 -8.92 -15.02
CA GLU A 60 -23.13 -8.21 -15.50
C GLU A 60 -22.83 -7.26 -16.67
N ASN A 61 -21.64 -6.64 -16.67
CA ASN A 61 -21.25 -5.61 -17.64
C ASN A 61 -19.82 -5.81 -18.14
N GLU A 62 -19.57 -6.93 -18.82
CA GLU A 62 -18.24 -7.33 -19.29
C GLU A 62 -17.55 -6.26 -20.15
N GLU A 63 -18.22 -5.70 -21.17
CA GLU A 63 -17.61 -4.68 -22.04
C GLU A 63 -17.26 -3.39 -21.30
N ALA A 64 -18.15 -2.92 -20.42
CA ALA A 64 -17.92 -1.73 -19.61
C ALA A 64 -16.80 -1.96 -18.58
N PHE A 65 -16.74 -3.15 -18.02
CA PHE A 65 -15.66 -3.58 -17.13
C PHE A 65 -14.32 -3.57 -17.86
N ILE A 66 -14.21 -4.19 -19.04
CA ILE A 66 -12.98 -4.19 -19.84
C ILE A 66 -12.54 -2.75 -20.15
N GLN A 67 -13.46 -1.87 -20.55
CA GLN A 67 -13.12 -0.47 -20.83
C GLN A 67 -12.63 0.28 -19.59
N GLN A 68 -13.31 0.12 -18.44
CA GLN A 68 -12.94 0.79 -17.20
C GLN A 68 -11.61 0.29 -16.66
N VAL A 69 -11.35 -1.02 -16.76
CA VAL A 69 -10.05 -1.61 -16.41
C VAL A 69 -8.97 -1.08 -17.33
N ARG A 70 -9.20 -1.01 -18.66
CA ARG A 70 -8.23 -0.41 -19.61
C ARG A 70 -7.93 1.05 -19.28
N GLN A 71 -8.94 1.85 -18.94
CA GLN A 71 -8.74 3.25 -18.54
C GLN A 71 -7.95 3.36 -17.22
N ALA A 72 -8.32 2.59 -16.20
CA ALA A 72 -7.64 2.60 -14.90
C ALA A 72 -6.19 2.10 -15.01
N SER A 73 -5.98 1.03 -15.79
CA SER A 73 -4.69 0.48 -16.18
C SER A 73 -3.86 1.55 -16.90
N GLN A 74 -4.39 2.22 -17.92
CA GLN A 74 -3.69 3.28 -18.64
C GLN A 74 -3.23 4.42 -17.71
N VAL A 75 -4.09 4.85 -16.77
CA VAL A 75 -3.74 5.91 -15.80
C VAL A 75 -2.63 5.47 -14.83
N GLN A 76 -2.68 4.24 -14.31
CA GLN A 76 -1.65 3.70 -13.41
C GLN A 76 -0.34 3.43 -14.16
N HIS A 77 -0.41 2.84 -15.36
CA HIS A 77 0.75 2.58 -16.21
C HIS A 77 1.40 3.87 -16.68
N GLU A 78 0.64 4.94 -16.95
CA GLU A 78 1.24 6.19 -17.40
C GLU A 78 2.22 6.77 -16.39
N LEU A 79 1.94 6.70 -15.08
CA LEU A 79 2.85 7.26 -14.07
C LEU A 79 4.11 6.39 -13.90
N GLY A 80 3.94 5.09 -13.74
CA GLY A 80 5.06 4.14 -13.57
C GLY A 80 5.91 3.98 -14.83
N ALA A 81 5.26 3.84 -15.99
CA ALA A 81 5.95 3.73 -17.28
C ALA A 81 6.62 5.04 -17.68
N LYS A 82 6.08 6.22 -17.33
CA LYS A 82 6.81 7.50 -17.55
C LYS A 82 8.10 7.54 -16.73
N GLU A 83 8.09 7.10 -15.48
CA GLU A 83 9.30 7.06 -14.66
C GLU A 83 10.31 6.03 -15.20
N LEU A 84 9.86 4.82 -15.55
CA LEU A 84 10.72 3.81 -16.16
C LEU A 84 11.30 4.27 -17.50
N LYS A 85 10.48 4.85 -18.38
CA LYS A 85 10.93 5.41 -19.67
C LYS A 85 11.97 6.52 -19.47
N ARG A 86 11.82 7.34 -18.42
CA ARG A 86 12.84 8.34 -18.05
C ARG A 86 14.15 7.67 -17.62
N LYS A 87 14.11 6.61 -16.81
CA LYS A 87 15.30 5.86 -16.39
C LYS A 87 15.99 5.17 -17.56
N VAL A 88 15.23 4.52 -18.45
CA VAL A 88 15.75 3.92 -19.69
C VAL A 88 16.44 4.97 -20.55
N ASN A 89 15.79 6.12 -20.78
CA ASN A 89 16.39 7.20 -21.57
C ASN A 89 17.65 7.79 -20.93
N ALA A 90 17.68 7.92 -19.60
CA ALA A 90 18.86 8.40 -18.88
C ALA A 90 20.02 7.40 -18.98
N ALA A 91 19.76 6.11 -18.79
CA ALA A 91 20.76 5.05 -18.93
C ALA A 91 21.30 4.98 -20.37
N LYS A 92 20.44 5.01 -21.40
CA LYS A 92 20.88 5.04 -22.82
C LYS A 92 21.77 6.24 -23.13
N ARG A 93 21.43 7.43 -22.60
CA ARG A 93 22.27 8.62 -22.77
C ARG A 93 23.63 8.44 -22.11
N ARG A 94 23.66 7.92 -20.88
CA ARG A 94 24.92 7.70 -20.15
C ARG A 94 25.81 6.67 -20.85
N ILE A 95 25.24 5.57 -21.37
CA ILE A 95 25.98 4.58 -22.15
C ILE A 95 26.59 5.23 -23.41
N ALA A 96 25.81 6.01 -24.16
CA ALA A 96 26.33 6.71 -25.34
C ALA A 96 27.45 7.73 -25.00
N GLU A 97 27.34 8.41 -23.85
CA GLU A 97 28.42 9.27 -23.35
C GLU A 97 29.69 8.47 -23.04
N LEU A 98 29.56 7.32 -22.37
CA LEU A 98 30.67 6.42 -22.05
C LEU A 98 31.34 5.89 -23.32
N ASP A 99 30.59 5.46 -24.34
CA ASP A 99 31.13 5.04 -25.63
C ASP A 99 31.97 6.15 -26.29
N THR A 100 31.52 7.40 -26.16
CA THR A 100 32.22 8.56 -26.70
C THR A 100 33.51 8.84 -25.93
N LEU A 101 33.49 8.70 -24.60
CA LEU A 101 34.65 8.86 -23.73
C LEU A 101 35.68 7.76 -23.96
N ILE A 102 35.26 6.50 -24.08
CA ILE A 102 36.11 5.35 -24.37
C ILE A 102 36.82 5.56 -25.72
N ARG A 103 36.09 5.97 -26.76
CA ARG A 103 36.71 6.28 -28.07
C ARG A 103 37.79 7.36 -27.96
N LYS A 104 37.53 8.46 -27.25
CA LYS A 104 38.53 9.53 -27.03
C LYS A 104 39.72 9.07 -26.18
N LEU A 105 39.49 8.17 -25.24
CA LEU A 105 40.54 7.57 -24.41
C LEU A 105 41.51 6.76 -25.30
N TYR A 106 40.97 5.93 -26.21
CA TYR A 106 41.75 5.19 -27.20
C TYR A 106 42.52 6.10 -28.15
N GLU A 107 41.89 7.15 -28.68
CA GLU A 107 42.56 8.14 -29.55
C GLU A 107 43.73 8.81 -28.83
N SER A 108 43.56 9.18 -27.55
CA SER A 108 44.60 9.83 -26.75
C SER A 108 45.75 8.89 -26.41
N TYR A 109 45.47 7.60 -26.20
CA TYR A 109 46.47 6.56 -26.00
C TYR A 109 47.26 6.29 -27.28
N ALA A 110 46.59 6.14 -28.43
CA ALA A 110 47.22 5.93 -29.73
C ALA A 110 48.14 7.10 -30.15
N LEU A 111 47.80 8.32 -29.74
CA LEU A 111 48.63 9.51 -29.94
C LEU A 111 49.80 9.65 -28.94
N GLY A 112 49.98 8.71 -28.01
CA GLY A 112 51.06 8.71 -27.03
C GLY A 112 50.93 9.78 -25.93
N LYS A 113 49.76 10.43 -25.82
CA LYS A 113 49.52 11.49 -24.82
C LYS A 113 49.16 10.93 -23.44
N LEU A 114 48.88 9.64 -23.34
CA LEU A 114 48.45 8.97 -22.12
C LEU A 114 49.33 7.74 -21.85
N PRO A 115 49.91 7.60 -20.64
CA PRO A 115 50.67 6.41 -20.28
C PRO A 115 49.76 5.19 -20.08
N GLU A 116 50.25 4.01 -20.46
CA GLU A 116 49.52 2.73 -20.45
C GLU A 116 48.84 2.43 -19.11
N LYS A 117 49.55 2.58 -17.98
CA LYS A 117 48.97 2.37 -16.64
C LYS A 117 47.72 3.21 -16.37
N ARG A 118 47.63 4.42 -16.92
CA ARG A 118 46.45 5.29 -16.76
C ARG A 118 45.33 4.92 -17.72
N PHE A 119 45.69 4.44 -18.91
CA PHE A 119 44.73 3.91 -19.87
C PHE A 119 43.99 2.70 -19.29
N GLU A 120 44.72 1.70 -18.78
CA GLU A 120 44.15 0.47 -18.22
C GLU A 120 43.17 0.73 -17.06
N VAL A 121 43.52 1.65 -16.16
CA VAL A 121 42.66 1.99 -15.02
C VAL A 121 41.37 2.67 -15.49
N LEU A 122 41.48 3.68 -16.37
CA LEU A 122 40.31 4.43 -16.85
C LEU A 122 39.42 3.58 -17.76
N SER A 123 39.99 2.73 -18.61
CA SER A 123 39.21 1.83 -19.46
C SER A 123 38.43 0.83 -18.62
N ALA A 124 39.07 0.22 -17.61
CA ALA A 124 38.41 -0.73 -16.71
C ALA A 124 37.29 -0.08 -15.89
N GLU A 125 37.45 1.17 -15.44
CA GLU A 125 36.41 1.90 -14.72
C GLU A 125 35.20 2.20 -15.62
N TYR A 126 35.41 2.67 -16.84
CA TYR A 126 34.32 2.95 -17.78
C TYR A 126 33.60 1.69 -18.26
N GLU A 127 34.34 0.62 -18.58
CA GLU A 127 33.75 -0.68 -18.96
C GLU A 127 32.90 -1.26 -17.82
N LYS A 128 33.35 -1.11 -16.58
CA LYS A 128 32.57 -1.55 -15.40
C LYS A 128 31.30 -0.73 -15.23
N GLU A 129 31.36 0.59 -15.39
CA GLU A 129 30.17 1.46 -15.32
C GLU A 129 29.19 1.12 -16.45
N GLN A 130 29.68 0.88 -17.66
CA GLN A 130 28.87 0.49 -18.82
C GLN A 130 28.18 -0.86 -18.59
N ALA A 131 28.89 -1.87 -18.12
CA ALA A 131 28.30 -3.19 -17.84
C ALA A 131 27.20 -3.12 -16.77
N GLU A 132 27.38 -2.32 -15.73
CA GLU A 132 26.36 -2.11 -14.70
C GLU A 132 25.12 -1.38 -15.27
N LEU A 133 25.34 -0.35 -16.10
CA LEU A 133 24.24 0.38 -16.75
C LEU A 133 23.48 -0.48 -17.76
N GLU A 134 24.15 -1.33 -18.54
CA GLU A 134 23.52 -2.26 -19.46
C GLU A 134 22.67 -3.31 -18.73
N LYS A 135 23.18 -3.82 -17.60
CA LYS A 135 22.40 -4.71 -16.74
C LYS A 135 21.13 -4.02 -16.23
N GLN A 136 21.26 -2.82 -15.67
CA GLN A 136 20.12 -2.02 -15.20
C GLN A 136 19.14 -1.68 -16.34
N LEU A 137 19.66 -1.40 -17.54
CA LEU A 137 18.84 -1.16 -18.73
C LEU A 137 17.99 -2.40 -19.05
N SER A 138 18.60 -3.58 -19.07
CA SER A 138 17.88 -4.83 -19.32
C SER A 138 16.78 -5.09 -18.28
N GLU A 139 17.05 -4.79 -17.00
CA GLU A 139 16.09 -4.93 -15.91
C GLU A 139 14.92 -3.95 -16.07
N TYR A 140 15.21 -2.71 -16.48
CA TYR A 140 14.18 -1.70 -16.76
C TYR A 140 13.36 -2.04 -18.00
N GLU A 141 13.98 -2.53 -19.08
CA GLU A 141 13.27 -2.93 -20.30
C GLU A 141 12.39 -4.17 -20.07
N GLN A 142 12.88 -5.17 -19.30
CA GLN A 142 12.06 -6.31 -18.88
C GLN A 142 10.89 -5.89 -18.00
N SER A 143 11.13 -4.98 -17.05
CA SER A 143 10.06 -4.43 -16.22
C SER A 143 9.02 -3.70 -17.07
N LEU A 144 9.44 -2.94 -18.08
CA LEU A 144 8.55 -2.23 -19.00
C LEU A 144 7.73 -3.17 -19.88
N GLN A 145 8.33 -4.26 -20.37
CA GLN A 145 7.61 -5.32 -21.09
C GLN A 145 6.61 -6.06 -20.18
N ALA A 146 6.98 -6.34 -18.94
CA ALA A 146 6.05 -6.90 -17.96
C ALA A 146 4.84 -5.97 -17.73
N TYR A 147 5.08 -4.65 -17.66
CA TYR A 147 4.00 -3.67 -17.55
C TYR A 147 3.08 -3.63 -18.79
N GLU A 148 3.59 -3.88 -20.00
CA GLU A 148 2.78 -3.94 -21.23
C GLU A 148 2.00 -5.27 -21.35
N ALA A 149 2.59 -6.37 -20.89
CA ALA A 149 1.94 -7.69 -20.85
C ALA A 149 0.77 -7.74 -19.86
N ASP A 150 0.76 -6.88 -18.84
CA ASP A 150 -0.32 -6.85 -17.84
C ASP A 150 -1.69 -6.45 -18.41
N CYS A 151 -1.74 -5.85 -19.60
CA CYS A 151 -2.99 -5.57 -20.32
C CYS A 151 -3.74 -6.83 -20.79
N VAL A 152 -3.05 -7.98 -20.85
CA VAL A 152 -3.61 -9.30 -21.23
C VAL A 152 -4.37 -9.97 -20.06
N ASN A 153 -4.35 -9.37 -18.87
CA ASN A 153 -4.84 -10.03 -17.68
C ASN A 153 -6.34 -9.87 -17.39
N VAL A 154 -7.10 -9.14 -18.22
CA VAL A 154 -8.55 -8.96 -18.01
C VAL A 154 -9.28 -10.30 -18.17
N ASP A 155 -8.91 -11.09 -19.17
CA ASP A 155 -9.49 -12.43 -19.40
C ASP A 155 -9.25 -13.35 -18.21
N ARG A 156 -8.06 -13.28 -17.60
CA ARG A 156 -7.72 -14.05 -16.40
C ARG A 156 -8.52 -13.61 -15.18
N PHE A 157 -8.81 -12.32 -15.05
CA PHE A 157 -9.72 -11.82 -14.02
C PHE A 157 -11.15 -12.33 -14.24
N MET A 158 -11.62 -12.35 -15.50
CA MET A 158 -12.94 -12.89 -15.86
C MET A 158 -13.05 -14.37 -15.51
N GLU A 159 -12.04 -15.19 -15.83
CA GLU A 159 -12.00 -16.60 -15.46
C GLU A 159 -12.09 -16.81 -13.93
N LEU A 160 -11.36 -15.99 -13.16
CA LEU A 160 -11.41 -16.04 -11.70
C LEU A 160 -12.77 -15.59 -11.15
N ALA A 161 -13.34 -14.51 -11.69
CA ALA A 161 -14.65 -14.01 -11.32
C ALA A 161 -15.74 -15.05 -11.57
N GLN A 162 -15.69 -15.76 -12.71
CA GLN A 162 -16.61 -16.85 -13.04
C GLN A 162 -16.42 -18.08 -12.13
N ARG A 163 -15.18 -18.41 -11.77
CA ARG A 163 -14.88 -19.55 -10.88
C ARG A 163 -15.37 -19.32 -9.45
N TYR A 164 -15.36 -18.07 -8.99
CA TYR A 164 -15.68 -17.69 -7.61
C TYR A 164 -16.89 -16.75 -7.56
N THR A 165 -17.96 -17.08 -8.27
CA THR A 165 -19.22 -16.32 -8.27
C THR A 165 -19.95 -16.37 -6.93
N ASP A 166 -20.00 -17.54 -6.29
CA ASP A 166 -20.77 -17.78 -5.07
C ASP A 166 -19.91 -18.39 -3.96
N PHE A 167 -19.10 -17.57 -3.28
CA PHE A 167 -18.39 -17.99 -2.06
C PHE A 167 -18.88 -17.22 -0.83
N SER A 168 -19.13 -17.94 0.26
CA SER A 168 -19.50 -17.40 1.57
C SER A 168 -18.29 -16.99 2.40
N GLU A 169 -17.19 -17.74 2.29
CA GLU A 169 -15.97 -17.54 3.08
C GLU A 169 -14.75 -17.27 2.21
N LEU A 170 -13.95 -16.31 2.65
CA LEU A 170 -12.74 -15.88 1.98
C LEU A 170 -11.57 -16.81 2.38
N THR A 171 -11.09 -17.65 1.46
CA THR A 171 -9.92 -18.50 1.72
C THR A 171 -8.61 -17.77 1.41
N ALA A 172 -7.51 -18.19 2.04
CA ALA A 172 -6.20 -17.56 1.83
C ALA A 172 -5.72 -17.66 0.37
N VAL A 173 -6.08 -18.75 -0.32
CA VAL A 173 -5.78 -18.96 -1.74
C VAL A 173 -6.48 -17.90 -2.59
N MET A 174 -7.78 -17.70 -2.37
CA MET A 174 -8.55 -16.68 -3.08
C MET A 174 -8.01 -15.27 -2.84
N ILE A 175 -7.59 -14.95 -1.61
CA ILE A 175 -6.98 -13.64 -1.31
C ILE A 175 -5.72 -13.43 -2.14
N ASN A 176 -4.83 -14.42 -2.18
CA ASN A 176 -3.57 -14.31 -2.91
C ASN A 176 -3.79 -14.26 -4.43
N GLU A 177 -4.86 -14.88 -4.94
CA GLU A 177 -5.23 -14.85 -6.36
C GLU A 177 -5.91 -13.54 -6.77
N PHE A 178 -6.77 -12.97 -5.93
CA PHE A 178 -7.51 -11.75 -6.25
C PHE A 178 -6.81 -10.46 -5.85
N ILE A 179 -5.95 -10.46 -4.83
CA ILE A 179 -5.41 -9.23 -4.22
C ILE A 179 -3.90 -9.16 -4.38
N GLU A 180 -3.42 -8.07 -4.96
CA GLU A 180 -2.00 -7.74 -5.08
C GLU A 180 -1.50 -7.14 -3.76
N LYS A 181 -2.17 -6.09 -3.28
CA LYS A 181 -1.80 -5.37 -2.06
C LYS A 181 -2.98 -4.61 -1.46
N ILE A 182 -2.88 -4.34 -0.17
CA ILE A 182 -3.84 -3.51 0.56
C ILE A 182 -3.09 -2.39 1.25
N ILE A 183 -3.46 -1.15 0.95
CA ILE A 183 -2.90 0.05 1.55
C ILE A 183 -3.89 0.58 2.59
N VAL A 184 -3.45 0.63 3.84
CA VAL A 184 -4.26 1.12 4.95
C VAL A 184 -3.74 2.49 5.37
N HIS A 185 -4.57 3.50 5.24
CA HIS A 185 -4.21 4.87 5.59
C HIS A 185 -4.37 5.16 7.09
N ALA A 186 -3.88 6.33 7.50
CA ALA A 186 -4.02 6.78 8.88
C ALA A 186 -5.50 7.04 9.20
N PRO A 187 -5.98 6.68 10.40
CA PRO A 187 -7.36 6.95 10.76
C PRO A 187 -7.57 8.45 10.99
N ASP A 188 -8.58 9.02 10.36
CA ASP A 188 -9.09 10.35 10.64
C ASP A 188 -10.13 10.30 11.76
N LYS A 189 -10.11 11.31 12.63
CA LYS A 189 -11.02 11.49 13.76
C LYS A 189 -11.61 12.92 13.81
N SER A 190 -11.37 13.73 12.80
CA SER A 190 -11.83 15.12 12.69
C SER A 190 -13.35 15.27 12.92
N SER A 191 -14.14 14.33 12.39
CA SER A 191 -15.60 14.28 12.48
C SER A 191 -16.14 13.73 13.82
N GLY A 192 -15.27 13.37 14.76
CA GLY A 192 -15.63 12.69 16.00
C GLY A 192 -15.85 11.17 15.85
N GLU A 193 -15.92 10.65 14.61
CA GLU A 193 -15.87 9.23 14.30
C GLU A 193 -14.51 8.83 13.74
N ARG A 194 -14.08 7.60 14.03
CA ARG A 194 -12.84 7.05 13.48
C ARG A 194 -13.12 6.55 12.07
N VAL A 195 -12.80 7.34 11.06
CA VAL A 195 -12.84 6.98 9.65
C VAL A 195 -11.44 6.54 9.23
N GLN A 196 -11.33 5.51 8.40
CA GLN A 196 -10.03 5.04 7.93
C GLN A 196 -10.17 4.60 6.48
N GLU A 197 -9.40 5.22 5.61
CA GLU A 197 -9.36 4.86 4.19
C GLU A 197 -8.52 3.59 4.01
N VAL A 198 -9.04 2.67 3.20
CA VAL A 198 -8.41 1.40 2.85
C VAL A 198 -8.50 1.26 1.34
N GLU A 199 -7.36 1.17 0.67
CA GLU A 199 -7.28 0.92 -0.76
C GLU A 199 -6.92 -0.55 -0.97
N ILE A 200 -7.71 -1.25 -1.78
CA ILE A 200 -7.49 -2.64 -2.14
C ILE A 200 -7.10 -2.67 -3.61
N TYR A 201 -5.92 -3.21 -3.90
CA TYR A 201 -5.42 -3.42 -5.25
C TYR A 201 -5.70 -4.86 -5.61
N LEU A 202 -6.54 -5.06 -6.61
CA LEU A 202 -6.84 -6.36 -7.15
C LEU A 202 -5.72 -6.76 -8.13
N ASN A 203 -5.34 -8.04 -8.11
CA ASN A 203 -4.46 -8.58 -9.13
C ASN A 203 -5.09 -8.33 -10.51
N PHE A 204 -4.24 -8.11 -11.51
CA PHE A 204 -4.62 -7.94 -12.93
C PHE A 204 -5.28 -6.62 -13.30
N ILE A 205 -6.07 -6.00 -12.41
CA ILE A 205 -6.84 -4.78 -12.71
C ILE A 205 -6.44 -3.57 -11.86
N GLY A 206 -5.63 -3.76 -10.82
CA GLY A 206 -5.16 -2.69 -9.94
C GLY A 206 -6.25 -2.16 -9.02
N LYS A 207 -6.28 -0.84 -8.78
CA LYS A 207 -7.32 -0.20 -7.97
C LYS A 207 -8.60 -0.09 -8.81
N PHE A 208 -9.56 -0.96 -8.54
CA PHE A 208 -10.87 -0.95 -9.20
C PHE A 208 -11.94 -0.51 -8.20
N ASP A 209 -12.47 0.69 -8.41
CA ASP A 209 -13.60 1.20 -7.66
C ASP A 209 -14.88 0.84 -8.44
N ALA A 210 -15.41 -0.35 -8.16
CA ALA A 210 -16.71 -0.76 -8.69
C ALA A 210 -17.79 0.22 -8.19
N PRO A 211 -18.78 0.59 -9.02
CA PRO A 211 -19.94 1.33 -8.54
C PRO A 211 -20.61 0.50 -7.44
N MET A 212 -20.46 0.97 -6.20
CA MET A 212 -21.01 0.27 -5.05
C MET A 212 -22.54 0.39 -5.14
N PRO A 213 -23.30 -0.71 -4.97
CA PRO A 213 -24.75 -0.62 -4.96
C PRO A 213 -25.17 0.40 -3.91
N GLU A 214 -26.05 1.33 -4.30
CA GLU A 214 -26.57 2.34 -3.37
C GLU A 214 -27.21 1.62 -2.19
N LEU A 215 -26.76 1.96 -0.98
CA LEU A 215 -27.31 1.40 0.25
C LEU A 215 -28.81 1.65 0.27
N THR A 216 -29.59 0.61 0.50
CA THR A 216 -31.04 0.75 0.62
C THR A 216 -31.37 1.68 1.79
N GLU A 217 -32.50 2.39 1.74
CA GLU A 217 -32.92 3.29 2.82
C GLU A 217 -32.95 2.60 4.19
N ALA A 218 -33.26 1.30 4.20
CA ALA A 218 -33.23 0.45 5.39
C ALA A 218 -31.82 0.28 5.97
N GLU A 219 -30.82 0.02 5.13
CA GLU A 219 -29.41 -0.12 5.53
C GLU A 219 -28.82 1.22 5.97
N MET A 220 -29.18 2.32 5.29
CA MET A 220 -28.79 3.68 5.73
C MET A 220 -29.37 4.01 7.11
N ALA A 221 -30.65 3.70 7.33
CA ALA A 221 -31.30 3.90 8.63
C ALA A 221 -30.69 3.02 9.73
N GLU A 222 -30.29 1.78 9.41
CA GLU A 222 -29.59 0.91 10.35
C GLU A 222 -28.19 1.45 10.70
N GLN A 223 -27.42 1.89 9.70
CA GLN A 223 -26.13 2.53 9.92
C GLN A 223 -26.26 3.79 10.77
N GLU A 224 -27.29 4.61 10.54
CA GLU A 224 -27.56 5.81 11.34
C GLU A 224 -27.92 5.46 12.79
N LYS A 225 -28.77 4.44 13.00
CA LYS A 225 -29.08 3.90 14.35
C LYS A 225 -27.81 3.42 15.04
N LEU A 226 -26.93 2.71 14.32
CA LEU A 226 -25.65 2.23 14.85
C LEU A 226 -24.72 3.40 15.20
N ARG A 227 -24.67 4.44 14.36
CA ARG A 227 -23.91 5.68 14.63
C ARG A 227 -24.42 6.39 15.89
N LYS A 228 -25.74 6.57 16.02
CA LYS A 228 -26.37 7.16 17.23
C LYS A 228 -26.04 6.34 18.48
N LYS A 229 -26.12 5.00 18.41
CA LYS A 229 -25.75 4.09 19.51
C LYS A 229 -24.27 4.22 19.88
N ARG A 230 -23.36 4.28 18.90
CA ARG A 230 -21.91 4.49 19.12
C ARG A 230 -21.62 5.86 19.74
N ALA A 231 -22.31 6.91 19.31
CA ALA A 231 -22.20 8.25 19.90
C ALA A 231 -22.67 8.28 21.36
N ALA A 232 -23.82 7.66 21.67
CA ALA A 232 -24.32 7.53 23.04
C ALA A 232 -23.34 6.75 23.92
N ASN A 233 -22.85 5.58 23.45
CA ASN A 233 -21.86 4.78 24.18
C ASN A 233 -20.55 5.55 24.45
N ARG A 234 -20.08 6.36 23.48
CA ARG A 234 -18.91 7.24 23.67
C ARG A 234 -19.15 8.26 24.78
N LYS A 235 -20.31 8.93 24.79
CA LYS A 235 -20.67 9.90 25.83
C LYS A 235 -20.71 9.24 27.21
N SER A 236 -21.36 8.08 27.32
CA SER A 236 -21.45 7.32 28.57
C SER A 236 -20.08 6.85 29.07
N SER A 237 -19.24 6.34 28.17
CA SER A 237 -17.86 5.91 28.49
C SER A 237 -16.98 7.07 28.95
N TRP A 238 -17.10 8.24 28.30
CA TRP A 238 -16.38 9.46 28.70
C TRP A 238 -16.78 9.91 30.10
N LYS A 239 -18.08 9.96 30.42
CA LYS A 239 -18.59 10.29 31.76
C LYS A 239 -18.07 9.33 32.83
N TYR A 240 -18.07 8.03 32.54
CA TYR A 240 -17.54 7.02 33.47
C TYR A 240 -16.03 7.21 33.72
N ALA A 241 -15.24 7.42 32.65
CA ALA A 241 -13.80 7.63 32.76
C ALA A 241 -13.46 8.92 33.52
N GLU A 242 -14.24 9.99 33.34
CA GLU A 242 -14.09 11.25 34.05
C GLU A 242 -14.36 11.08 35.55
N LYS A 243 -15.47 10.44 35.94
CA LYS A 243 -15.76 10.10 37.34
C LYS A 243 -14.62 9.30 37.98
N LYS A 244 -14.09 8.30 37.27
CA LYS A 244 -12.97 7.48 37.76
C LYS A 244 -11.69 8.30 37.93
N ARG A 245 -11.43 9.27 37.03
CA ARG A 245 -10.30 10.20 37.16
C ARG A 245 -10.47 11.14 38.36
N GLN A 246 -11.68 11.64 38.60
CA GLN A 246 -11.99 12.48 39.76
C GLN A 246 -11.81 11.71 41.07
N ALA A 247 -12.37 10.49 41.17
CA ALA A 247 -12.22 9.64 42.35
C ALA A 247 -10.73 9.33 42.64
N LYS A 248 -9.94 9.04 41.60
CA LYS A 248 -8.50 8.83 41.76
C LYS A 248 -7.76 10.09 42.22
N ARG A 249 -8.16 11.28 41.76
CA ARG A 249 -7.59 12.55 42.23
C ARG A 249 -7.92 12.81 43.70
N GLN A 250 -9.16 12.55 44.11
CA GLN A 250 -9.60 12.68 45.51
C GLN A 250 -8.83 11.72 46.42
N GLN A 251 -8.72 10.44 46.05
CA GLN A 251 -7.92 9.46 46.80
C GLN A 251 -6.45 9.88 46.93
N LEU A 252 -5.86 10.44 45.87
CA LEU A 252 -4.49 10.92 45.93
C LEU A 252 -4.35 12.14 46.85
N GLN A 253 -5.33 13.05 46.85
CA GLN A 253 -5.37 14.21 47.74
C GLN A 253 -5.53 13.80 49.21
N GLU A 254 -6.40 12.84 49.50
CA GLU A 254 -6.58 12.27 50.84
C GLU A 254 -5.31 11.57 51.33
N GLN A 255 -4.61 10.84 50.45
CA GLN A 255 -3.33 10.19 50.79
C GLN A 255 -2.22 11.21 51.09
N VAL A 256 -2.12 12.29 50.32
CA VAL A 256 -1.15 13.37 50.56
C VAL A 256 -1.48 14.11 51.86
N ALA A 257 -2.75 14.44 52.09
CA ALA A 257 -3.18 15.10 53.33
C ALA A 257 -2.90 14.22 54.56
N ALA A 258 -3.15 12.92 54.47
CA ALA A 258 -2.84 11.98 55.56
C ALA A 258 -1.33 11.86 55.85
N GLN A 259 -0.48 12.02 54.83
CA GLN A 259 0.99 12.03 54.99
C GLN A 259 1.53 13.35 55.56
N GLU A 260 0.83 14.47 55.37
CA GLU A 260 1.21 15.77 55.93
C GLU A 260 0.75 15.94 57.39
N THR A 261 -0.27 15.20 57.82
CA THR A 261 -0.79 15.20 59.20
C THR A 261 -0.12 14.18 60.13
N ALA A 262 0.79 13.35 59.61
CA ALA A 262 1.53 12.31 60.35
C ALA A 262 2.98 12.74 60.57
#